data_AF-A0A7J4KRT4-F1
#
_entry.id   AF-A0A7J4KRT4-F1
#
_cell.length_a   1.000
_cell.length_b   1.000
_cell.length_c   1.000
_cell.angle_alpha   90.00
_cell.angle_beta   90.00
_cell.angle_gamma   90.00
#
_symmetry.space_group_name_H-M   'P 1'
#
loop_
_entity.id
_entity.type
_entity.pdbx_description
1 polymer ?
#
loop_
_entity_poly.entity_id
_entity_poly.type
_entity_poly.pdbx_seq_one_letter_code
_entity_poly.pdbx_strand_id
1 'polypeptide(L)'
;MRPNALMIIAALALLSNAAYSADNLAGELSEYTSALRTEVSMENTVLTGSPQLIGVKIQAENPFEMAMPVYLIRESSGEWEFVKFLGGLPADSTTIIELEVEVRYEKQARQKTHYAVVGRGGDGELYGSDFWVEEDWSGYESEINRSLSGAIATYVPIIGTLLVLLISIVGYTAYSSRSPGIKEDEYTLTTLVFPKVAGRPFEEKLADVMINPVMLLAELACVSVLVALMFQGIEQGSGWENALQVMLLSAVGSFTVPFFYFAAAWYFEKREEGKPLRFFAGIFVWGMFAALLSLIISSSVASELKAFMLASYVIVATTVVSPMVEEIMKGLGVLFMSGHHEYNDTLTGLLLGFTCGAGFAFVENWFYFSTKANPFEIGLVSWGTLIVYRSLFNTLAHGCFTAAISTTIGYIRGVPKLRKFARLAFVPGVFLAVVIHSIFNISALADGFVVANREALFFVFNPMLIILLVAMFFLVLVTAVIDEKKRRVRQAAYESAQRQAQ
;
A
#
# COMPACT_ATOMS: atom_id res chain seq x y z
N MET A 1 -18.27 24.32 7.77
CA MET A 1 -17.35 23.43 7.04
C MET A 1 -15.99 24.09 7.04
N ARG A 2 -14.96 23.44 7.59
CA ARG A 2 -13.64 24.08 7.83
C ARG A 2 -12.88 24.27 6.51
N PRO A 3 -12.13 25.38 6.35
CA PRO A 3 -11.50 25.80 5.09
C PRO A 3 -10.40 24.85 4.53
N ASN A 4 -9.96 23.86 5.29
CA ASN A 4 -8.79 23.04 4.91
C ASN A 4 -9.08 22.00 3.82
N ALA A 5 -10.30 21.45 3.73
CA ALA A 5 -10.65 20.44 2.72
C ALA A 5 -10.80 21.05 1.32
N LEU A 6 -11.34 22.27 1.25
CA LEU A 6 -11.42 23.06 0.01
C LEU A 6 -10.05 23.49 -0.48
N MET A 7 -9.12 23.83 0.43
CA MET A 7 -7.74 24.14 0.06
C MET A 7 -6.99 22.92 -0.51
N ILE A 8 -7.20 21.72 0.03
CA ILE A 8 -6.55 20.51 -0.49
C ILE A 8 -7.10 20.16 -1.88
N ILE A 9 -8.42 20.23 -2.09
CA ILE A 9 -9.03 19.99 -3.40
C ILE A 9 -8.60 21.06 -4.41
N ALA A 10 -8.53 22.33 -4.00
CA ALA A 10 -8.03 23.42 -4.85
C ALA A 10 -6.54 23.27 -5.18
N ALA A 11 -5.71 22.87 -4.22
CA ALA A 11 -4.30 22.59 -4.45
C ALA A 11 -4.12 21.42 -5.44
N LEU A 12 -4.89 20.35 -5.30
CA LEU A 12 -4.87 19.20 -6.20
C LEU A 12 -5.35 19.57 -7.63
N ALA A 13 -6.34 20.46 -7.76
CA ALA A 13 -6.80 20.96 -9.06
C ALA A 13 -5.80 21.92 -9.72
N LEU A 14 -5.14 22.78 -8.93
CA LEU A 14 -4.06 23.66 -9.41
C LEU A 14 -2.85 22.85 -9.91
N LEU A 15 -2.51 21.75 -9.22
CA LEU A 15 -1.43 20.85 -9.61
C LEU A 15 -1.72 20.12 -10.93
N SER A 16 -2.96 19.66 -11.14
CA SER A 16 -3.33 19.04 -12.43
C SER A 16 -3.25 20.02 -13.60
N ASN A 17 -3.55 21.30 -13.35
CA ASN A 17 -3.47 22.33 -14.38
C ASN A 17 -2.00 22.75 -14.65
N ALA A 18 -1.15 22.73 -13.61
CA ALA A 18 0.28 23.01 -13.73
C ALA A 18 1.02 21.91 -14.50
N ALA A 19 0.72 20.63 -14.25
CA ALA A 19 1.29 19.51 -15.01
C ALA A 19 0.88 19.59 -16.49
N TYR A 20 -0.41 19.81 -16.76
CA TYR A 20 -0.92 20.00 -18.13
C TYR A 20 -0.26 21.20 -18.85
N SER A 21 0.05 22.27 -18.12
CA SER A 21 0.75 23.43 -18.68
C SER A 21 2.23 23.15 -18.96
N ALA A 22 2.88 22.28 -18.18
CA ALA A 22 4.29 21.93 -18.36
C ALA A 22 4.51 21.05 -19.59
N ASP A 23 3.61 20.08 -19.83
CA ASP A 23 3.69 19.19 -21.00
C ASP A 23 3.53 19.97 -22.32
N ASN A 24 2.58 20.91 -22.37
CA ASN A 24 2.40 21.79 -23.54
C ASN A 24 3.64 22.67 -23.80
N LEU A 25 4.26 23.19 -22.73
CA LEU A 25 5.47 24.00 -22.84
C LEU A 25 6.67 23.17 -23.32
N ALA A 26 6.80 21.93 -22.84
CA ALA A 26 7.88 21.04 -23.28
C ALA A 26 7.75 20.68 -24.77
N GLY A 27 6.52 20.42 -25.23
CA GLY A 27 6.22 20.21 -26.65
C GLY A 27 6.62 21.41 -27.51
N GLU A 28 6.20 22.62 -27.12
CA GLU A 28 6.59 23.86 -27.83
C GLU A 28 8.12 24.03 -27.83
N LEU A 29 8.77 23.84 -26.68
CA LEU A 29 10.21 24.00 -26.54
C LEU A 29 11.01 22.96 -27.34
N SER A 30 10.44 21.83 -27.72
CA SER A 30 11.13 20.76 -28.46
C SER A 30 11.35 21.07 -29.95
N GLU A 31 10.67 22.08 -30.51
CA GLU A 31 10.78 22.48 -31.92
C GLU A 31 11.93 23.47 -32.19
N TYR A 32 12.99 23.45 -31.38
CA TYR A 32 14.11 24.37 -31.49
C TYR A 32 15.02 24.09 -32.68
N THR A 33 15.69 25.13 -33.16
CA THR A 33 16.81 25.01 -34.10
C THR A 33 18.12 24.88 -33.33
N SER A 34 18.97 23.91 -33.70
CA SER A 34 20.30 23.67 -33.09
C SER A 34 21.34 24.76 -33.44
N ALA A 35 21.07 26.00 -33.00
CA ALA A 35 21.86 27.18 -33.32
C ALA A 35 22.28 27.98 -32.07
N LEU A 36 21.90 27.54 -30.87
CA LEU A 36 22.41 28.12 -29.63
C LEU A 36 23.84 27.65 -29.39
N ARG A 37 24.79 28.58 -29.27
CA ARG A 37 26.18 28.25 -28.96
C ARG A 37 26.33 28.01 -27.48
N THR A 38 26.63 26.77 -27.11
CA THR A 38 26.89 26.42 -25.72
C THR A 38 28.17 25.58 -25.57
N GLU A 39 28.83 25.73 -24.43
CA GLU A 39 29.88 24.83 -23.96
C GLU A 39 29.43 24.24 -22.62
N VAL A 40 29.27 22.91 -22.58
CA VAL A 40 28.77 22.19 -21.41
C VAL A 40 29.92 21.45 -20.74
N SER A 41 30.08 21.69 -19.43
CA SER A 41 30.99 20.93 -18.58
C SER A 41 30.24 20.35 -17.39
N MET A 42 30.57 19.12 -17.03
CA MET A 42 29.90 18.38 -15.95
C MET A 42 30.87 18.13 -14.82
N GLU A 43 30.37 18.19 -13.59
CA GLU A 43 31.13 17.74 -12.43
C GLU A 43 31.29 16.22 -12.47
N ASN A 44 32.51 15.74 -12.18
CA ASN A 44 32.77 14.31 -12.08
C ASN A 44 32.22 13.76 -10.76
N THR A 45 30.93 13.45 -10.76
CA THR A 45 30.19 13.03 -9.58
C THR A 45 29.98 11.53 -9.57
N VAL A 46 30.44 10.85 -8.52
CA VAL A 46 30.17 9.43 -8.32
C VAL A 46 28.73 9.27 -7.81
N LEU A 47 27.94 8.45 -8.50
CA LEU A 47 26.56 8.18 -8.14
C LEU A 47 26.50 7.17 -7.00
N THR A 48 25.92 7.58 -5.87
CA THR A 48 25.89 6.83 -4.62
C THR A 48 24.50 6.74 -3.99
N GLY A 49 23.52 7.49 -4.51
CA GLY A 49 22.12 7.44 -4.09
C GLY A 49 21.16 7.84 -5.21
N SER A 50 19.89 7.45 -5.07
CA SER A 50 18.82 7.82 -6.01
C SER A 50 17.63 8.39 -5.23
N PRO A 51 17.12 9.60 -5.56
CA PRO A 51 17.68 10.55 -6.53
C PRO A 51 18.99 11.20 -6.05
N GLN A 52 19.81 11.71 -6.98
CA GLN A 52 21.02 12.48 -6.69
C GLN A 52 21.17 13.66 -7.66
N LEU A 53 21.76 14.75 -7.18
CA LEU A 53 22.02 15.95 -7.99
C LEU A 53 23.43 15.89 -8.60
N ILE A 54 23.54 16.28 -9.87
CA ILE A 54 24.80 16.45 -10.59
C ILE A 54 24.95 17.92 -10.98
N GLY A 55 26.09 18.52 -10.65
CA GLY A 55 26.46 19.86 -11.10
C GLY A 55 26.78 19.89 -12.59
N VAL A 56 26.08 20.75 -13.32
CA VAL A 56 26.29 21.01 -14.75
C VAL A 56 26.54 22.51 -14.93
N LYS A 57 27.60 22.85 -15.66
CA LYS A 57 27.93 24.23 -16.01
C LYS A 57 27.77 24.40 -17.51
N ILE A 58 26.93 25.34 -17.90
CA ILE A 58 26.60 25.63 -19.29
C ILE A 58 26.99 27.07 -19.58
N GLN A 59 28.01 27.26 -20.40
CA GLN A 59 28.35 28.56 -20.94
C GLN A 59 27.53 28.78 -22.19
N ALA A 60 26.63 29.78 -22.20
CA ALA A 60 25.75 30.06 -23.33
C ALA A 60 25.95 31.50 -23.84
N GLU A 61 25.95 31.65 -25.16
CA GLU A 61 26.09 32.93 -25.87
C GLU A 61 24.72 33.42 -26.35
N ASN A 62 24.35 34.66 -25.98
CA ASN A 62 23.16 35.33 -26.52
C ASN A 62 23.59 36.38 -27.56
N PRO A 63 23.40 36.13 -28.87
CA PRO A 63 23.78 37.07 -29.92
C PRO A 63 22.75 38.19 -30.15
N PHE A 64 21.63 38.20 -29.43
CA PHE A 64 20.56 39.18 -29.62
C PHE A 64 20.73 40.41 -28.72
N GLU A 65 20.24 41.55 -29.18
CA GLU A 65 20.24 42.82 -28.44
C GLU A 65 19.20 42.86 -27.30
N MET A 66 18.42 41.78 -27.12
CA MET A 66 17.44 41.62 -26.04
C MET A 66 17.78 40.41 -25.17
N ALA A 67 17.29 40.42 -23.93
CA ALA A 67 17.48 39.29 -23.02
C ALA A 67 16.72 38.05 -23.52
N MET A 68 17.40 36.91 -23.55
CA MET A 68 16.87 35.65 -24.04
C MET A 68 16.48 34.74 -22.85
N PRO A 69 15.19 34.46 -22.60
CA PRO A 69 14.80 33.47 -21.60
C PRO A 69 15.24 32.07 -22.02
N VAL A 70 15.78 31.32 -21.07
CA VAL A 70 16.37 29.99 -21.30
C VAL A 70 15.69 28.94 -20.43
N TYR A 71 15.45 27.78 -21.03
CA TYR A 71 14.76 26.65 -20.45
C TYR A 71 15.63 25.40 -20.57
N LEU A 72 15.46 24.46 -19.64
CA LEU A 72 16.03 23.13 -19.69
C LEU A 72 14.89 22.14 -19.92
N ILE A 73 15.04 21.32 -20.96
CA ILE A 73 14.16 20.21 -21.26
C ILE A 73 14.97 18.91 -21.28
N ARG A 74 14.30 17.79 -21.01
CA ARG A 74 14.90 16.45 -20.98
C ARG A 74 14.06 15.50 -21.81
N GLU A 75 14.69 14.59 -22.53
CA GLU A 75 13.99 13.50 -23.20
C GLU A 75 13.81 12.32 -22.25
N SER A 76 12.57 11.85 -22.11
CA SER A 76 12.19 10.73 -21.25
C SER A 76 11.22 9.86 -22.04
N SER A 77 11.56 8.58 -22.25
CA SER A 77 10.73 7.61 -22.98
C SER A 77 10.25 8.05 -24.39
N GLY A 78 11.01 8.94 -25.05
CA GLY A 78 10.70 9.45 -26.40
C GLY A 78 9.81 10.70 -26.43
N GLU A 79 9.49 11.29 -25.27
CA GLU A 79 8.82 12.59 -25.16
C GLU A 79 9.73 13.59 -24.43
N TRP A 80 9.59 14.88 -24.76
CA TRP A 80 10.30 15.96 -24.07
C TRP A 80 9.51 16.41 -22.84
N GLU A 81 10.20 16.49 -21.71
CA GLU A 81 9.67 16.97 -20.44
C GLU A 81 10.33 18.30 -20.07
N PHE A 82 9.52 19.24 -19.58
CA PHE A 82 10.02 20.49 -19.04
C PHE A 82 10.69 20.25 -17.69
N VAL A 83 11.99 20.56 -17.59
CA VAL A 83 12.75 20.37 -16.34
C VAL A 83 12.73 21.64 -15.51
N LYS A 84 13.20 22.76 -16.09
CA LYS A 84 13.40 24.00 -15.32
C LYS A 84 13.55 25.23 -16.21
N PHE A 85 13.09 26.38 -15.70
CA PHE A 85 13.45 27.68 -16.25
C PHE A 85 14.81 28.14 -15.66
N LEU A 86 15.78 28.42 -16.53
CA LEU A 86 17.15 28.76 -16.13
C LEU A 86 17.40 30.26 -15.95
N GLY A 87 16.42 31.11 -16.33
CA GLY A 87 16.54 32.57 -16.27
C GLY A 87 16.70 33.21 -17.64
N GLY A 88 17.18 34.45 -17.69
CA GLY A 88 17.40 35.18 -18.94
C GLY A 88 18.88 35.44 -19.18
N LEU A 89 19.39 35.10 -20.36
CA LEU A 89 20.71 35.50 -20.82
C LEU A 89 20.69 37.00 -21.18
N PRO A 90 21.56 37.83 -20.62
CA PRO A 90 21.66 39.24 -21.00
C PRO A 90 21.98 39.41 -22.48
N ALA A 91 21.55 40.54 -23.05
CA ALA A 91 21.81 40.89 -24.44
C ALA A 91 23.32 40.94 -24.75
N ASP A 92 23.70 40.44 -25.92
CA ASP A 92 25.08 40.45 -26.45
C ASP A 92 26.13 40.00 -25.41
N SER A 93 25.86 38.87 -24.74
CA SER A 93 26.68 38.41 -23.62
C SER A 93 26.89 36.90 -23.63
N THR A 94 27.98 36.47 -23.03
CA THR A 94 28.25 35.07 -22.69
C THR A 94 28.13 34.90 -21.19
N THR A 95 27.21 34.05 -20.75
CA THR A 95 26.95 33.80 -19.32
C THR A 95 27.15 32.33 -19.00
N ILE A 96 27.75 32.05 -17.84
CA ILE A 96 27.85 30.70 -17.28
C ILE A 96 26.62 30.46 -16.41
N ILE A 97 25.82 29.49 -16.79
CA ILE A 97 24.69 28.99 -16.04
C ILE A 97 25.19 27.76 -15.26
N GLU A 98 25.25 27.88 -13.93
CA GLU A 98 25.46 26.75 -13.05
C GLU A 98 24.11 26.18 -12.65
N LEU A 99 23.88 24.90 -12.92
CA LEU A 99 22.64 24.23 -12.58
C LEU A 99 22.91 22.83 -12.03
N GLU A 100 21.98 22.36 -11.20
CA GLU A 100 21.99 20.99 -10.70
C GLU A 100 20.88 20.21 -11.40
N VAL A 101 21.25 19.09 -12.01
CA VAL A 101 20.31 18.15 -12.64
C VAL A 101 20.06 17.00 -11.67
N GLU A 102 18.79 16.67 -11.42
CA GLU A 102 18.42 15.48 -10.66
C GLU A 102 18.43 14.25 -11.58
N VAL A 103 19.27 13.28 -11.23
CA VAL A 103 19.32 11.97 -11.87
C VAL A 103 18.70 10.90 -10.98
N ARG A 104 18.09 9.89 -11.60
CA ARG A 104 17.39 8.79 -10.94
C ARG A 104 17.81 7.48 -11.59
N TYR A 105 17.96 6.45 -10.76
CA TYR A 105 18.29 5.13 -11.27
C TYR A 105 17.09 4.52 -12.01
N GLU A 106 17.22 4.27 -13.32
CA GLU A 106 16.17 3.70 -14.17
C GLU A 106 16.45 2.24 -14.56
N LYS A 107 16.93 1.43 -13.60
CA LYS A 107 17.14 -0.03 -13.78
C LYS A 107 18.23 -0.37 -14.79
N GLN A 108 19.14 0.56 -15.06
CA GLN A 108 20.30 0.33 -15.91
C GLN A 108 21.56 0.85 -15.21
N ALA A 109 22.58 -0.02 -15.11
CA ALA A 109 23.86 0.33 -14.51
C ALA A 109 24.55 1.49 -15.25
N ARG A 110 24.30 1.65 -16.54
CA ARG A 110 24.81 2.75 -17.34
C ARG A 110 23.70 3.27 -18.23
N GLN A 111 23.43 4.55 -18.13
CA GLN A 111 22.45 5.24 -18.96
C GLN A 111 23.00 6.56 -19.46
N LYS A 112 22.41 7.05 -20.55
CA LYS A 112 22.67 8.38 -21.07
C LYS A 112 21.35 9.11 -21.16
N THR A 113 21.24 10.20 -20.42
CA THR A 113 20.03 11.01 -20.39
C THR A 113 20.24 12.22 -21.29
N HIS A 114 19.30 12.45 -22.20
CA HIS A 114 19.36 13.52 -23.18
C HIS A 114 18.73 14.79 -22.62
N TYR A 115 19.47 15.89 -22.66
CA TYR A 115 19.01 17.21 -22.25
C TYR A 115 19.22 18.21 -23.38
N ALA A 116 18.35 19.21 -23.45
CA ALA A 116 18.53 20.36 -24.31
C ALA A 116 18.32 21.65 -23.52
N VAL A 117 19.21 22.61 -23.76
CA VAL A 117 19.02 23.99 -23.33
C VAL A 117 18.39 24.75 -24.47
N VAL A 118 17.24 25.37 -24.23
CA VAL A 118 16.46 26.08 -25.26
C VAL A 118 16.27 27.53 -24.84
N GLY A 119 16.78 28.45 -25.64
CA GLY A 119 16.58 29.89 -25.51
C GLY A 119 15.55 30.41 -26.51
N ARG A 120 14.69 31.35 -26.10
CA ARG A 120 13.77 32.04 -27.02
C ARG A 120 14.37 33.36 -27.46
N GLY A 121 14.70 33.45 -28.75
CA GLY A 121 15.31 34.64 -29.35
C GLY A 121 14.37 35.85 -29.34
N GLY A 122 14.95 37.04 -29.56
CA GLY A 122 14.18 38.28 -29.65
C GLY A 122 13.23 38.36 -30.86
N ASP A 123 13.46 37.49 -31.84
CA ASP A 123 12.61 37.23 -33.02
C ASP A 123 11.42 36.30 -32.73
N GLY A 124 11.38 35.68 -31.54
CA GLY A 124 10.35 34.73 -31.14
C GLY A 124 10.65 33.28 -31.51
N GLU A 125 11.74 33.01 -32.23
CA GLU A 125 12.18 31.67 -32.61
C GLU A 125 12.91 30.96 -31.45
N LEU A 126 12.98 29.63 -31.51
CA LEU A 126 13.62 28.81 -30.49
C LEU A 126 15.00 28.33 -30.95
N TYR A 127 16.01 28.62 -30.13
CA TYR A 127 17.40 28.26 -30.36
C TYR A 127 17.85 27.32 -29.26
N GLY A 128 18.28 26.11 -29.60
CA GLY A 128 18.69 25.12 -28.62
C GLY A 128 20.06 24.50 -28.86
N SER A 129 20.54 23.81 -27.83
CA SER A 129 21.78 23.05 -27.83
C SER A 129 21.64 21.80 -26.97
N ASP A 130 21.99 20.67 -27.55
CA ASP A 130 21.86 19.34 -26.98
C ASP A 130 23.10 18.92 -26.19
N PHE A 131 22.89 18.22 -25.08
CA PHE A 131 23.95 17.58 -24.33
C PHE A 131 23.48 16.28 -23.67
N TRP A 132 24.42 15.38 -23.43
CA TRP A 132 24.16 14.05 -22.86
C TRP A 132 24.81 13.92 -21.51
N VAL A 133 24.02 13.60 -20.48
CA VAL A 133 24.53 13.26 -19.16
C VAL A 133 24.77 11.75 -19.13
N GLU A 134 26.03 11.35 -19.06
CA GLU A 134 26.40 9.94 -18.87
C GLU A 134 26.36 9.58 -17.39
N GLU A 135 25.62 8.54 -17.05
CA GLU A 135 25.38 8.13 -15.68
C GLU A 135 25.91 6.71 -15.47
N ASP A 136 26.91 6.54 -14.61
CA ASP A 136 27.42 5.22 -14.19
C ASP A 136 26.93 4.89 -12.77
N TRP A 137 25.88 4.08 -12.72
CA TRP A 137 25.24 3.57 -11.51
C TRP A 137 25.84 2.25 -11.01
N SER A 138 26.87 1.70 -11.66
CA SER A 138 27.42 0.38 -11.29
C SER A 138 27.93 0.31 -9.85
N GLY A 139 28.55 1.40 -9.36
CA GLY A 139 28.98 1.52 -7.97
C GLY A 139 27.82 1.49 -6.98
N TYR A 140 26.74 2.21 -7.31
CA TYR A 140 25.52 2.24 -6.52
C TYR A 140 24.82 0.88 -6.48
N GLU A 141 24.64 0.21 -7.63
CA GLU A 141 24.07 -1.14 -7.69
C GLU A 141 24.87 -2.13 -6.84
N SER A 142 26.21 -2.11 -6.96
CA SER A 142 27.08 -2.98 -6.19
C SER A 142 26.93 -2.75 -4.68
N GLU A 143 26.75 -1.51 -4.24
CA GLU A 143 26.54 -1.17 -2.83
C GLU A 143 25.20 -1.69 -2.32
N ILE A 144 24.13 -1.49 -3.09
CA ILE A 144 22.79 -2.00 -2.75
C ILE A 144 22.82 -3.52 -2.68
N ASN A 145 23.41 -4.21 -3.66
CA ASN A 145 23.49 -5.68 -3.68
C ASN A 145 24.26 -6.24 -2.48
N ARG A 146 25.40 -5.62 -2.14
CA ARG A 146 26.16 -5.98 -0.95
C ARG A 146 25.34 -5.80 0.32
N SER A 147 24.60 -4.70 0.40
CA SER A 147 23.77 -4.40 1.57
C SER A 147 22.54 -5.31 1.69
N LEU A 148 21.89 -5.65 0.57
CA LEU A 148 20.81 -6.64 0.51
C LEU A 148 21.31 -8.02 0.97
N SER A 149 22.47 -8.44 0.48
CA SER A 149 23.12 -9.70 0.90
C SER A 149 23.40 -9.72 2.41
N GLY A 150 23.94 -8.62 2.95
CA GLY A 150 24.18 -8.46 4.39
C GLY A 150 22.89 -8.46 5.22
N ALA A 151 21.84 -7.79 4.72
CA ALA A 151 20.52 -7.76 5.35
C ALA A 151 19.87 -9.15 5.36
N ILE A 152 19.98 -9.92 4.29
CA ILE A 152 19.50 -11.31 4.24
C ILE A 152 20.23 -12.17 5.26
N ALA A 153 21.57 -12.15 5.24
CA ALA A 153 22.38 -12.96 6.16
C ALA A 153 22.11 -12.64 7.64
N THR A 154 21.68 -11.42 7.94
CA THR A 154 21.42 -10.97 9.33
C THR A 154 19.95 -11.15 9.72
N TYR A 155 19.03 -10.54 9.00
CA TYR A 155 17.64 -10.41 9.43
C TYR A 155 16.79 -11.64 9.10
N VAL A 156 17.02 -12.31 7.96
CA VAL A 156 16.18 -13.44 7.55
C VAL A 156 16.31 -14.62 8.53
N PRO A 157 17.51 -15.06 8.97
CA PRO A 157 17.61 -16.11 9.98
C PRO A 157 16.96 -15.74 11.31
N ILE A 158 17.14 -14.51 11.79
CA ILE A 158 16.60 -14.05 13.07
C ILE A 158 15.07 -13.99 13.02
N ILE A 159 14.52 -13.22 12.08
CA ILE A 159 13.08 -13.01 11.96
C ILE A 159 12.40 -14.31 11.52
N GLY A 160 13.00 -15.05 10.59
CA GLY A 160 12.50 -16.36 10.15
C GLY A 160 12.40 -17.36 11.29
N THR A 161 13.43 -17.45 12.15
CA THR A 161 13.37 -18.32 13.34
C THR A 161 12.27 -17.90 14.30
N LEU A 162 12.13 -16.59 14.58
CA LEU A 162 11.07 -16.07 15.44
C LEU A 162 9.67 -16.34 14.86
N LEU A 163 9.50 -16.21 13.54
CA LEU A 163 8.25 -16.53 12.86
C LEU A 163 7.92 -18.02 12.93
N VAL A 164 8.89 -18.91 12.66
CA VAL A 164 8.70 -20.35 12.78
C VAL A 164 8.32 -20.74 14.21
N LEU A 165 8.95 -20.13 15.22
CA LEU A 165 8.59 -20.33 16.61
C LEU A 165 7.16 -19.85 16.90
N LEU A 166 6.78 -18.65 16.45
CA LEU A 166 5.43 -18.11 16.65
C LEU A 166 4.36 -18.96 15.95
N ILE A 167 4.59 -19.37 14.69
CA ILE A 167 3.71 -20.28 13.94
C ILE A 167 3.56 -21.60 14.69
N SER A 168 4.66 -22.16 15.21
CA SER A 168 4.64 -23.40 15.97
C SER A 168 3.85 -23.26 17.27
N ILE A 169 4.01 -22.14 18.00
CA ILE A 169 3.26 -21.84 19.22
C ILE A 169 1.77 -21.72 18.90
N VAL A 170 1.40 -20.98 17.85
CA VAL A 170 0.00 -20.80 17.41
C VAL A 170 -0.60 -22.15 17.03
N GLY A 171 0.10 -22.94 16.20
CA GLY A 171 -0.35 -24.25 15.75
C GLY A 171 -0.51 -25.25 16.89
N TYR A 172 0.47 -25.36 17.78
CA TYR A 172 0.39 -26.21 18.97
C TYR A 172 -0.75 -25.78 19.90
N THR A 173 -0.89 -24.47 20.15
CA THR A 173 -1.95 -23.92 20.99
C THR A 173 -3.34 -24.21 20.42
N ALA A 174 -3.50 -24.18 19.10
CA ALA A 174 -4.75 -24.50 18.42
C ALA A 174 -5.06 -26.00 18.48
N TYR A 175 -4.03 -26.85 18.31
CA TYR A 175 -4.18 -28.29 18.43
C TYR A 175 -4.60 -28.72 19.83
N SER A 176 -4.01 -28.11 20.87
CA SER A 176 -4.31 -28.44 22.27
C SER A 176 -5.63 -27.86 22.79
N SER A 177 -6.19 -26.83 22.17
CA SER A 177 -7.32 -26.08 22.75
C SER A 177 -8.67 -26.78 22.68
N ARG A 178 -8.84 -27.79 21.80
CA ARG A 178 -10.10 -28.53 21.59
C ARG A 178 -11.33 -27.60 21.61
N SER A 179 -11.33 -26.62 20.69
CA SER A 179 -12.38 -25.60 20.58
C SER A 179 -13.77 -26.22 20.74
N PRO A 180 -14.62 -25.69 21.64
CA PRO A 180 -15.99 -26.18 21.79
C PRO A 180 -16.79 -25.79 20.55
N GLY A 181 -17.52 -26.74 19.96
CA GLY A 181 -18.50 -26.47 18.91
C GLY A 181 -19.93 -26.69 19.39
N ILE A 182 -20.90 -26.25 18.59
CA ILE A 182 -22.31 -26.58 18.78
C ILE A 182 -22.52 -28.09 18.70
N LYS A 183 -21.79 -28.77 17.81
CA LYS A 183 -21.83 -30.23 17.67
C LYS A 183 -20.56 -30.85 18.26
N GLU A 184 -20.72 -32.05 18.81
CA GLU A 184 -19.58 -32.89 19.19
C GLU A 184 -18.68 -33.13 17.95
N ASP A 185 -17.37 -33.03 18.15
CA ASP A 185 -16.34 -33.16 17.11
C ASP A 185 -16.46 -32.20 15.91
N GLU A 186 -17.08 -31.04 16.11
CA GLU A 186 -17.21 -30.01 15.07
C GLU A 186 -15.87 -29.41 14.63
N TYR A 187 -14.91 -29.33 15.55
CA TYR A 187 -13.58 -28.76 15.34
C TYR A 187 -12.49 -29.83 15.43
N THR A 188 -12.46 -30.76 14.47
CA THR A 188 -11.46 -31.82 14.34
C THR A 188 -10.66 -31.67 13.03
N LEU A 189 -9.55 -32.41 12.90
CA LEU A 189 -8.79 -32.47 11.64
C LEU A 189 -9.64 -33.03 10.49
N THR A 190 -10.55 -33.97 10.78
CA THR A 190 -11.47 -34.51 9.78
C THR A 190 -12.45 -33.44 9.31
N THR A 191 -13.06 -32.68 10.24
CA THR A 191 -14.01 -31.63 9.85
C THR A 191 -13.35 -30.38 9.29
N LEU A 192 -12.04 -30.21 9.49
CA LEU A 192 -11.27 -29.19 8.81
C LEU A 192 -11.25 -29.44 7.29
N VAL A 193 -11.01 -30.68 6.86
CA VAL A 193 -10.97 -31.06 5.43
C VAL A 193 -12.38 -31.34 4.88
N PHE A 194 -13.21 -32.01 5.68
CA PHE A 194 -14.56 -32.45 5.30
C PHE A 194 -15.59 -31.88 6.29
N PRO A 195 -16.03 -30.62 6.10
CA PRO A 195 -16.97 -29.99 7.02
C PRO A 195 -18.29 -30.76 7.10
N LYS A 196 -18.96 -30.71 8.26
CA LYS A 196 -20.27 -31.35 8.47
C LYS A 196 -21.37 -30.55 7.76
N VAL A 197 -21.48 -30.67 6.44
CA VAL A 197 -22.38 -29.88 5.57
C VAL A 197 -23.86 -30.28 5.71
N ALA A 198 -24.15 -31.54 6.05
CA ALA A 198 -25.51 -32.05 6.11
C ALA A 198 -26.35 -31.35 7.19
N GLY A 199 -27.50 -30.80 6.79
CA GLY A 199 -28.44 -30.10 7.67
C GLY A 199 -28.03 -28.69 8.09
N ARG A 200 -26.91 -28.14 7.61
CA ARG A 200 -26.53 -26.73 7.87
C ARG A 200 -27.25 -25.74 6.96
N PRO A 201 -27.55 -24.51 7.43
CA PRO A 201 -28.03 -23.43 6.59
C PRO A 201 -27.08 -23.13 5.42
N PHE A 202 -27.61 -22.67 4.29
CA PHE A 202 -26.79 -22.34 3.11
C PHE A 202 -25.67 -21.33 3.42
N GLU A 203 -25.97 -20.31 4.25
CA GLU A 203 -25.00 -19.27 4.63
C GLU A 203 -23.79 -19.85 5.38
N GLU A 204 -24.03 -20.85 6.24
CA GLU A 204 -22.99 -21.50 7.02
C GLU A 204 -22.13 -22.42 6.12
N LYS A 205 -22.73 -23.06 5.12
CA LYS A 205 -21.99 -23.85 4.12
C LYS A 205 -21.00 -22.99 3.34
N LEU A 206 -21.36 -21.76 3.00
CA LEU A 206 -20.48 -20.85 2.28
C LEU A 206 -19.26 -20.47 3.14
N ALA A 207 -19.47 -20.18 4.42
CA ALA A 207 -18.39 -19.94 5.37
C ALA A 207 -17.50 -21.19 5.56
N ASP A 208 -18.11 -22.38 5.66
CA ASP A 208 -17.39 -23.67 5.77
C ASP A 208 -16.50 -23.95 4.54
N VAL A 209 -16.93 -23.53 3.34
CA VAL A 209 -16.12 -23.63 2.11
C VAL A 209 -14.92 -22.68 2.18
N MET A 210 -15.08 -21.46 2.66
CA MET A 210 -13.98 -20.50 2.77
C MET A 210 -12.87 -20.96 3.71
N ILE A 211 -13.22 -21.60 4.83
CA ILE A 211 -12.24 -22.13 5.79
C ILE A 211 -11.71 -23.52 5.40
N ASN A 212 -12.13 -24.06 4.24
CA ASN A 212 -11.70 -25.36 3.76
C ASN A 212 -10.25 -25.31 3.23
N PRO A 213 -9.35 -26.22 3.66
CA PRO A 213 -7.97 -26.24 3.19
C PRO A 213 -7.80 -26.24 1.66
N VAL A 214 -8.68 -26.90 0.92
CA VAL A 214 -8.62 -26.90 -0.56
C VAL A 214 -8.90 -25.51 -1.13
N MET A 215 -9.87 -24.80 -0.56
CA MET A 215 -10.17 -23.42 -0.96
C MET A 215 -9.01 -22.49 -0.58
N LEU A 216 -8.48 -22.61 0.63
CA LEU A 216 -7.32 -21.82 1.08
C LEU A 216 -6.11 -22.04 0.17
N LEU A 217 -5.84 -23.29 -0.23
CA LEU A 217 -4.76 -23.60 -1.17
C LEU A 217 -5.02 -23.01 -2.57
N ALA A 218 -6.28 -23.00 -3.03
CA ALA A 218 -6.64 -22.37 -4.30
C ALA A 218 -6.44 -20.84 -4.25
N GLU A 219 -6.86 -20.18 -3.16
CA GLU A 219 -6.64 -18.75 -2.92
C GLU A 219 -5.15 -18.41 -2.87
N LEU A 220 -4.36 -19.19 -2.14
CA LEU A 220 -2.91 -19.04 -2.07
C LEU A 220 -2.23 -19.28 -3.43
N ALA A 221 -2.73 -20.22 -4.24
CA ALA A 221 -2.24 -20.45 -5.60
C ALA A 221 -2.55 -19.26 -6.53
N CYS A 222 -3.69 -18.59 -6.36
CA CYS A 222 -3.96 -17.35 -7.09
C CYS A 222 -3.01 -16.23 -6.66
N VAL A 223 -2.75 -16.08 -5.35
CA VAL A 223 -1.81 -15.08 -4.83
C VAL A 223 -0.37 -15.37 -5.31
N SER A 224 0.03 -16.64 -5.42
CA SER A 224 1.38 -16.99 -5.92
C SER A 224 1.60 -16.61 -7.38
N VAL A 225 0.55 -16.54 -8.20
CA VAL A 225 0.64 -15.99 -9.56
C VAL A 225 1.06 -14.52 -9.52
N LEU A 226 0.48 -13.71 -8.63
CA LEU A 226 0.91 -12.32 -8.44
C LEU A 226 2.36 -12.23 -7.99
N VAL A 227 2.79 -13.07 -7.05
CA VAL A 227 4.19 -13.12 -6.60
C VAL A 227 5.13 -13.46 -7.76
N ALA A 228 4.74 -14.37 -8.65
CA ALA A 228 5.52 -14.71 -9.85
C ALA A 228 5.59 -13.53 -10.84
N LEU A 229 4.48 -12.81 -11.06
CA LEU A 229 4.46 -11.60 -11.90
C LEU A 229 5.33 -10.48 -11.31
N MET A 230 5.28 -10.28 -9.99
CA MET A 230 6.16 -9.34 -9.28
C MET A 230 7.64 -9.71 -9.46
N PHE A 231 7.97 -10.99 -9.31
CA PHE A 231 9.32 -11.49 -9.50
C PHE A 231 9.83 -11.21 -10.93
N GLN A 232 9.04 -11.55 -11.95
CA GLN A 232 9.39 -11.31 -13.35
C GLN A 232 9.62 -9.83 -13.65
N GLY A 233 8.81 -8.94 -13.07
CA GLY A 233 8.97 -7.49 -13.24
C GLY A 233 10.27 -6.94 -12.66
N ILE A 234 10.77 -7.51 -11.56
CA ILE A 234 12.05 -7.12 -10.96
C ILE A 234 13.23 -7.74 -11.71
N GLU A 235 13.09 -9.01 -12.10
CA GLU A 235 14.10 -9.77 -12.84
C GLU A 235 14.47 -9.07 -14.15
N GLN A 236 13.47 -8.60 -14.91
CA GLN A 236 13.68 -7.89 -16.18
C GLN A 236 14.53 -6.63 -16.04
N GLY A 237 14.51 -5.97 -14.88
CA GLY A 237 15.24 -4.71 -14.65
C GLY A 237 16.55 -4.87 -13.88
N SER A 238 16.68 -5.88 -13.03
CA SER A 238 17.81 -5.98 -12.09
C SER A 238 18.50 -7.34 -12.08
N GLY A 239 18.01 -8.31 -12.84
CA GLY A 239 18.52 -9.68 -12.87
C GLY A 239 17.93 -10.57 -11.77
N TRP A 240 18.14 -11.88 -11.96
CA TRP A 240 17.53 -12.93 -11.14
C TRP A 240 17.92 -12.87 -9.65
N GLU A 241 19.21 -12.65 -9.36
CA GLU A 241 19.71 -12.62 -7.98
C GLU A 241 19.08 -11.46 -7.19
N ASN A 242 19.07 -10.27 -7.79
CA ASN A 242 18.49 -9.07 -7.18
C ASN A 242 16.98 -9.22 -6.97
N ALA A 243 16.28 -9.81 -7.93
CA ALA A 243 14.86 -10.14 -7.80
C ALA A 243 14.60 -11.08 -6.62
N LEU A 244 15.39 -12.14 -6.45
CA LEU A 244 15.27 -13.04 -5.30
C LEU A 244 15.51 -12.32 -3.97
N GLN A 245 16.57 -11.50 -3.90
CA GLN A 245 16.94 -10.80 -2.67
C GLN A 245 15.85 -9.81 -2.23
N VAL A 246 15.36 -8.98 -3.17
CA VAL A 246 14.27 -8.03 -2.92
C VAL A 246 13.00 -8.78 -2.53
N MET A 247 12.63 -9.83 -3.25
CA MET A 247 11.41 -10.58 -2.95
C MET A 247 11.44 -11.25 -1.58
N LEU A 248 12.57 -11.84 -1.19
CA LEU A 248 12.72 -12.51 0.11
C LEU A 248 12.63 -11.51 1.27
N LEU A 249 13.38 -10.42 1.21
CA LEU A 249 13.37 -9.39 2.26
C LEU A 249 12.02 -8.68 2.34
N SER A 250 11.42 -8.32 1.20
CA SER A 250 10.05 -7.77 1.15
C SER A 250 9.04 -8.73 1.75
N ALA A 251 9.13 -10.04 1.47
CA ALA A 251 8.23 -11.04 2.02
C ALA A 251 8.33 -11.15 3.54
N VAL A 252 9.56 -11.22 4.07
CA VAL A 252 9.79 -11.25 5.53
C VAL A 252 9.29 -9.97 6.17
N GLY A 253 9.62 -8.81 5.59
CA GLY A 253 9.20 -7.50 6.08
C GLY A 253 7.70 -7.32 6.09
N SER A 254 7.01 -7.73 5.01
CA SER A 254 5.56 -7.58 4.85
C SER A 254 4.76 -8.61 5.64
N PHE A 255 5.27 -9.83 5.86
CA PHE A 255 4.54 -10.89 6.57
C PHE A 255 4.60 -10.75 8.09
N THR A 256 5.74 -10.30 8.63
CA THR A 256 6.05 -10.43 10.07
C THR A 256 5.01 -9.78 10.97
N VAL A 257 4.68 -8.51 10.72
CA VAL A 257 3.74 -7.77 11.57
C VAL A 257 2.28 -8.20 11.35
N PRO A 258 1.77 -8.35 10.11
CA PRO A 258 0.45 -8.93 9.88
C PRO A 258 0.24 -10.28 10.55
N PHE A 259 1.23 -11.16 10.49
CA PHE A 259 1.13 -12.47 11.14
C PHE A 259 1.11 -12.36 12.66
N PHE A 260 1.92 -11.47 13.25
CA PHE A 260 1.86 -11.19 14.68
C PHE A 260 0.49 -10.68 15.12
N TYR A 261 -0.10 -9.74 14.36
CA TYR A 261 -1.44 -9.21 14.62
C TYR A 261 -2.53 -10.26 14.47
N PHE A 262 -2.45 -11.11 13.45
CA PHE A 262 -3.30 -12.30 13.30
C PHE A 262 -3.21 -13.21 14.53
N ALA A 263 -1.99 -13.57 14.95
CA ALA A 263 -1.75 -14.45 16.08
C ALA A 263 -2.29 -13.85 17.38
N ALA A 264 -2.09 -12.55 17.60
CA ALA A 264 -2.58 -11.83 18.76
C ALA A 264 -4.12 -11.75 18.78
N ALA A 265 -4.76 -11.41 17.65
CA ALA A 265 -6.21 -11.33 17.53
C ALA A 265 -6.86 -12.69 17.79
N TRP A 266 -6.35 -13.76 17.16
CA TRP A 266 -6.86 -15.10 17.40
C TRP A 266 -6.62 -15.55 18.85
N TYR A 267 -5.43 -15.34 19.41
CA TYR A 267 -5.14 -15.77 20.77
C TYR A 267 -6.03 -15.05 21.80
N PHE A 268 -6.29 -13.76 21.60
CA PHE A 268 -7.21 -12.99 22.42
C PHE A 268 -8.62 -13.59 22.36
N GLU A 269 -9.14 -13.82 21.16
CA GLU A 269 -10.47 -14.39 20.96
C GLU A 269 -10.60 -15.82 21.51
N LYS A 270 -9.56 -16.63 21.30
CA LYS A 270 -9.44 -17.97 21.87
C LYS A 270 -9.48 -17.94 23.39
N ARG A 271 -8.89 -16.93 24.04
CA ARG A 271 -8.94 -16.77 25.49
C ARG A 271 -10.33 -16.34 25.97
N GLU A 272 -10.97 -15.39 25.28
CA GLU A 272 -12.26 -14.87 25.71
C GLU A 272 -13.39 -15.86 25.39
N GLU A 273 -13.43 -16.47 24.21
CA GLU A 273 -14.56 -17.30 23.75
C GLU A 273 -14.21 -18.71 23.28
N GLY A 274 -12.92 -19.05 23.20
CA GLY A 274 -12.50 -20.37 22.75
C GLY A 274 -12.60 -20.58 21.25
N LYS A 275 -12.63 -19.51 20.42
CA LYS A 275 -12.80 -19.64 18.97
C LYS A 275 -11.70 -20.46 18.29
N PRO A 276 -12.05 -21.28 17.27
CA PRO A 276 -11.09 -22.10 16.55
C PRO A 276 -10.21 -21.29 15.59
N LEU A 277 -8.92 -21.67 15.48
CA LEU A 277 -7.93 -21.00 14.62
C LEU A 277 -8.35 -20.92 13.15
N ARG A 278 -9.05 -21.95 12.63
CA ARG A 278 -9.42 -22.05 11.22
C ARG A 278 -10.27 -20.87 10.70
N PHE A 279 -10.99 -20.17 11.59
CA PHE A 279 -11.79 -19.00 11.25
C PHE A 279 -10.91 -17.78 10.98
N PHE A 280 -9.94 -17.56 11.86
CA PHE A 280 -8.96 -16.51 11.71
C PHE A 280 -8.04 -16.79 10.53
N ALA A 281 -7.61 -18.04 10.36
CA ALA A 281 -6.74 -18.42 9.24
C ALA A 281 -7.47 -18.23 7.90
N GLY A 282 -8.73 -18.67 7.81
CA GLY A 282 -9.53 -18.49 6.60
C GLY A 282 -9.77 -17.03 6.25
N ILE A 283 -10.13 -16.19 7.23
CA ILE A 283 -10.33 -14.76 6.93
C ILE A 283 -9.01 -14.03 6.64
N PHE A 284 -7.89 -14.45 7.22
CA PHE A 284 -6.56 -13.91 6.88
C PHE A 284 -6.19 -14.22 5.42
N VAL A 285 -6.36 -15.47 4.99
CA VAL A 285 -6.10 -15.88 3.59
C VAL A 285 -7.08 -15.21 2.63
N TRP A 286 -8.37 -15.07 3.01
CA TRP A 286 -9.31 -14.26 2.23
C TRP A 286 -8.81 -12.81 2.06
N GLY A 287 -8.27 -12.20 3.12
CA GLY A 287 -7.65 -10.88 3.04
C GLY A 287 -6.53 -10.82 2.00
N MET A 288 -5.65 -11.82 1.98
CA MET A 288 -4.59 -11.96 0.96
C MET A 288 -5.17 -12.07 -0.46
N PHE A 289 -6.21 -12.88 -0.63
CA PHE A 289 -6.89 -13.05 -1.92
C PHE A 289 -7.64 -11.79 -2.35
N ALA A 290 -8.26 -11.07 -1.41
CA ALA A 290 -8.91 -9.79 -1.66
C ALA A 290 -7.91 -8.74 -2.18
N ALA A 291 -6.67 -8.73 -1.69
CA ALA A 291 -5.63 -7.85 -2.22
C ALA A 291 -5.32 -8.11 -3.70
N LEU A 292 -5.23 -9.39 -4.09
CA LEU A 292 -5.10 -9.76 -5.50
C LEU A 292 -6.28 -9.25 -6.33
N LEU A 293 -7.52 -9.51 -5.90
CA LEU A 293 -8.71 -9.08 -6.65
C LEU A 293 -8.76 -7.56 -6.77
N SER A 294 -8.46 -6.85 -5.69
CA SER A 294 -8.44 -5.39 -5.67
C SER A 294 -7.38 -4.83 -6.61
N LEU A 295 -6.17 -5.39 -6.63
CA LEU A 295 -5.12 -4.97 -7.56
C LEU A 295 -5.56 -5.13 -9.02
N ILE A 296 -6.19 -6.25 -9.39
CA ILE A 296 -6.69 -6.48 -10.74
C ILE A 296 -7.77 -5.45 -11.12
N ILE A 297 -8.78 -5.29 -10.26
CA ILE A 297 -9.92 -4.40 -10.53
C ILE A 297 -9.46 -2.94 -10.56
N SER A 298 -8.72 -2.49 -9.55
CA SER A 298 -8.25 -1.11 -9.44
C SER A 298 -7.31 -0.73 -10.59
N SER A 299 -6.45 -1.65 -11.05
CA SER A 299 -5.58 -1.41 -12.20
C SER A 299 -6.38 -1.23 -13.49
N SER A 300 -7.38 -2.10 -13.73
CA SER A 300 -8.27 -1.98 -14.89
C SER A 300 -9.10 -0.69 -14.88
N VAL A 301 -9.61 -0.28 -13.73
CA VAL A 301 -10.36 1.00 -13.63
C VAL A 301 -9.41 2.20 -13.83
N ALA A 302 -8.20 2.14 -13.30
CA ALA A 302 -7.22 3.21 -13.46
C ALA A 302 -6.79 3.39 -14.94
N SER A 303 -6.65 2.30 -15.71
CA SER A 303 -6.34 2.40 -17.15
C SER A 303 -7.46 3.05 -17.95
N GLU A 304 -8.72 2.75 -17.63
CA GLU A 304 -9.87 3.41 -18.25
C GLU A 304 -9.91 4.90 -17.90
N LEU A 305 -9.75 5.27 -16.63
CA LEU A 305 -9.73 6.67 -16.20
C LEU A 305 -8.61 7.47 -16.89
N LYS A 306 -7.44 6.84 -17.09
CA LYS A 306 -6.33 7.42 -17.86
C LYS A 306 -6.73 7.63 -19.33
N ALA A 307 -7.40 6.67 -19.96
CA ALA A 307 -7.87 6.78 -21.35
C ALA A 307 -8.89 7.91 -21.55
N PHE A 308 -9.68 8.25 -20.53
CA PHE A 308 -10.57 9.41 -20.53
C PHE A 308 -9.85 10.75 -20.26
N MET A 309 -8.51 10.77 -20.21
CA MET A 309 -7.64 11.95 -20.01
C MET A 309 -8.08 12.85 -18.85
N LEU A 310 -8.61 12.25 -17.78
CA LEU A 310 -8.95 13.01 -16.58
C LEU A 310 -7.64 13.45 -15.91
N ALA A 311 -7.30 14.73 -15.95
CA ALA A 311 -6.03 15.26 -15.42
C ALA A 311 -5.77 14.91 -13.94
N SER A 312 -6.80 14.50 -13.19
CA SER A 312 -6.76 14.06 -11.79
C SER A 312 -6.96 12.55 -11.59
N TYR A 313 -6.84 11.72 -12.64
CA TYR A 313 -7.18 10.29 -12.57
C TYR A 313 -6.43 9.54 -11.47
N VAL A 314 -5.14 9.85 -11.25
CA VAL A 314 -4.32 9.20 -10.21
C VAL A 314 -4.87 9.47 -8.81
N ILE A 315 -5.28 10.73 -8.56
CA ILE A 315 -5.83 11.15 -7.27
C ILE A 315 -7.17 10.46 -7.04
N VAL A 316 -8.06 10.46 -8.03
CA VAL A 316 -9.38 9.80 -7.93
C VAL A 316 -9.22 8.28 -7.77
N ALA A 317 -8.33 7.67 -8.54
CA ALA A 317 -8.05 6.24 -8.45
C ALA A 317 -7.54 5.86 -7.06
N THR A 318 -6.61 6.63 -6.51
CA THR A 318 -5.96 6.34 -5.21
C THR A 318 -6.87 6.66 -4.02
N THR A 319 -7.66 7.74 -4.07
CA THR A 319 -8.42 8.22 -2.91
C THR A 319 -9.86 7.73 -2.86
N VAL A 320 -10.43 7.31 -4.00
CA VAL A 320 -11.83 6.89 -4.09
C VAL A 320 -11.94 5.47 -4.61
N VAL A 321 -11.37 5.17 -5.79
CA VAL A 321 -11.59 3.87 -6.43
C VAL A 321 -10.93 2.73 -5.66
N SER A 322 -9.65 2.86 -5.31
CA SER A 322 -8.91 1.82 -4.56
C SER A 322 -9.58 1.54 -3.21
N PRO A 323 -9.84 2.52 -2.33
CA PRO A 323 -10.53 2.27 -1.06
C PRO A 323 -11.89 1.57 -1.22
N MET A 324 -12.67 1.99 -2.23
CA MET A 324 -13.97 1.39 -2.51
C MET A 324 -13.84 -0.09 -2.91
N VAL A 325 -13.00 -0.39 -3.90
CA VAL A 325 -12.79 -1.76 -4.39
C VAL A 325 -12.24 -2.64 -3.28
N GLU A 326 -11.27 -2.14 -2.54
CA GLU A 326 -10.60 -2.85 -1.47
C GLU A 326 -11.51 -3.24 -0.31
N GLU A 327 -12.26 -2.27 0.24
CA GLU A 327 -13.14 -2.57 1.37
C GLU A 327 -14.34 -3.42 0.97
N ILE A 328 -14.80 -3.35 -0.29
CA ILE A 328 -15.79 -4.28 -0.82
C ILE A 328 -15.21 -5.70 -0.87
N MET A 329 -14.03 -5.90 -1.48
CA MET A 329 -13.43 -7.24 -1.60
C MET A 329 -13.12 -7.87 -0.24
N LYS A 330 -12.54 -7.12 0.70
CA LYS A 330 -12.32 -7.57 2.09
C LYS A 330 -13.65 -7.86 2.79
N GLY A 331 -14.62 -6.97 2.61
CA GLY A 331 -15.95 -7.08 3.19
C GLY A 331 -16.73 -8.30 2.72
N LEU A 332 -16.55 -8.78 1.48
CA LEU A 332 -17.23 -9.98 0.98
C LEU A 332 -16.88 -11.21 1.81
N GLY A 333 -15.61 -11.39 2.19
CA GLY A 333 -15.21 -12.52 3.03
C GLY A 333 -15.79 -12.42 4.44
N VAL A 334 -15.84 -11.21 4.99
CA VAL A 334 -16.54 -10.96 6.27
C VAL A 334 -18.03 -11.30 6.15
N LEU A 335 -18.68 -10.88 5.06
CA LEU A 335 -20.10 -11.15 4.81
C LEU A 335 -20.40 -12.65 4.69
N PHE A 336 -19.51 -13.40 4.05
CA PHE A 336 -19.62 -14.86 3.95
C PHE A 336 -19.39 -15.52 5.32
N MET A 337 -18.33 -15.16 6.04
CA MET A 337 -18.04 -15.66 7.39
C MET A 337 -19.13 -15.31 8.40
N SER A 338 -19.83 -14.19 8.22
CA SER A 338 -20.97 -13.79 9.08
C SER A 338 -22.16 -14.74 9.04
N GLY A 339 -22.22 -15.63 8.03
CA GLY A 339 -23.19 -16.70 7.94
C GLY A 339 -22.92 -17.86 8.92
N HIS A 340 -21.70 -17.98 9.43
CA HIS A 340 -21.33 -19.05 10.36
C HIS A 340 -21.83 -18.76 11.79
N HIS A 341 -22.18 -19.80 12.54
CA HIS A 341 -22.68 -19.64 13.90
C HIS A 341 -21.63 -19.10 14.88
N GLU A 342 -20.34 -19.34 14.63
CA GLU A 342 -19.23 -18.72 15.37
C GLU A 342 -19.17 -17.20 15.23
N TYR A 343 -19.79 -16.64 14.19
CA TYR A 343 -19.95 -15.20 14.05
C TYR A 343 -21.24 -14.76 14.77
N ASN A 344 -21.13 -14.52 16.08
CA ASN A 344 -22.27 -14.39 16.99
C ASN A 344 -22.29 -13.07 17.79
N ASP A 345 -21.26 -12.24 17.72
CA ASP A 345 -21.18 -10.97 18.47
C ASP A 345 -20.21 -9.94 17.86
N THR A 346 -20.14 -8.79 18.54
CA THR A 346 -19.30 -7.65 18.21
C THR A 346 -17.82 -7.96 18.32
N LEU A 347 -17.39 -8.76 19.30
CA LEU A 347 -15.98 -9.03 19.57
C LEU A 347 -15.40 -9.91 18.47
N THR A 348 -16.08 -11.02 18.14
CA THR A 348 -15.70 -11.88 17.03
C THR A 348 -15.69 -11.10 15.72
N GLY A 349 -16.70 -10.26 15.48
CA GLY A 349 -16.74 -9.40 14.30
C GLY A 349 -15.54 -8.47 14.22
N LEU A 350 -15.25 -7.73 15.29
CA LEU A 350 -14.11 -6.81 15.36
C LEU A 350 -12.79 -7.51 15.00
N LEU A 351 -12.52 -8.68 15.61
CA LEU A 351 -11.25 -9.39 15.45
C LEU A 351 -11.12 -10.14 14.13
N LEU A 352 -12.21 -10.69 13.57
CA LEU A 352 -12.18 -11.28 12.22
C LEU A 352 -12.01 -10.22 11.14
N GLY A 353 -12.69 -9.08 11.25
CA GLY A 353 -12.49 -7.96 10.33
C GLY A 353 -11.07 -7.41 10.38
N PHE A 354 -10.50 -7.25 11.58
CA PHE A 354 -9.11 -6.85 11.75
C PHE A 354 -8.13 -7.84 11.12
N THR A 355 -8.39 -9.13 11.29
CA THR A 355 -7.58 -10.20 10.72
C THR A 355 -7.65 -10.24 9.19
N CYS A 356 -8.82 -9.97 8.60
CA CYS A 356 -8.99 -9.82 7.16
C CYS A 356 -8.12 -8.68 6.62
N GLY A 357 -8.18 -7.51 7.27
CA GLY A 357 -7.38 -6.35 6.90
C GLY A 357 -5.88 -6.60 7.04
N ALA A 358 -5.45 -7.34 8.06
CA ALA A 358 -4.04 -7.73 8.22
C ALA A 358 -3.56 -8.63 7.06
N GLY A 359 -4.34 -9.64 6.67
CA GLY A 359 -4.03 -10.50 5.52
C GLY A 359 -3.95 -9.72 4.21
N PHE A 360 -4.84 -8.75 4.01
CA PHE A 360 -4.79 -7.83 2.88
C PHE A 360 -3.51 -6.98 2.88
N ALA A 361 -3.19 -6.38 4.02
CA ALA A 361 -2.02 -5.53 4.19
C ALA A 361 -0.71 -6.29 3.93
N PHE A 362 -0.64 -7.59 4.24
CA PHE A 362 0.52 -8.42 3.90
C PHE A 362 0.80 -8.39 2.39
N VAL A 363 -0.18 -8.76 1.56
CA VAL A 363 0.01 -8.83 0.10
C VAL A 363 0.23 -7.45 -0.49
N GLU A 364 -0.51 -6.44 -0.04
CA GLU A 364 -0.33 -5.06 -0.51
C GLU A 364 1.06 -4.51 -0.17
N ASN A 365 1.53 -4.70 1.06
CA ASN A 365 2.86 -4.26 1.48
C ASN A 365 3.95 -5.00 0.70
N TRP A 366 3.80 -6.31 0.47
CA TRP A 366 4.75 -7.06 -0.34
C TRP A 366 4.83 -6.49 -1.76
N PHE A 367 3.67 -6.28 -2.40
CA PHE A 367 3.60 -5.64 -3.72
C PHE A 367 4.27 -4.26 -3.70
N TYR A 368 3.99 -3.44 -2.69
CA TYR A 368 4.55 -2.09 -2.57
C TYR A 368 6.08 -2.09 -2.43
N PHE A 369 6.62 -2.87 -1.49
CA PHE A 369 8.06 -2.93 -1.22
C PHE A 369 8.86 -3.48 -2.40
N SER A 370 8.27 -4.41 -3.14
CA SER A 370 8.91 -5.07 -4.27
C SER A 370 8.81 -4.28 -5.57
N THR A 371 7.68 -3.61 -5.83
CA THR A 371 7.38 -3.05 -7.17
C THR A 371 7.21 -1.54 -7.21
N LYS A 372 6.80 -0.89 -6.12
CA LYS A 372 6.52 0.56 -6.07
C LYS A 372 7.61 1.36 -5.40
N ALA A 373 8.35 0.74 -4.50
CA ALA A 373 9.38 1.37 -3.70
C ALA A 373 10.56 0.41 -3.54
N ASN A 374 11.16 0.00 -4.66
CA ASN A 374 12.28 -0.93 -4.68
C ASN A 374 13.54 -0.27 -4.07
N PRO A 375 14.37 -1.00 -3.28
CA PRO A 375 15.62 -0.47 -2.72
C PRO A 375 16.59 0.13 -3.74
N PHE A 376 16.58 -0.31 -5.01
CA PHE A 376 17.37 0.32 -6.07
C PHE A 376 16.85 1.72 -6.45
N GLU A 377 15.55 1.98 -6.32
CA GLU A 377 14.94 3.26 -6.72
C GLU A 377 15.02 4.30 -5.60
N ILE A 378 14.78 3.88 -4.36
CA ILE A 378 14.65 4.79 -3.19
C ILE A 378 15.81 4.69 -2.19
N GLY A 379 16.75 3.77 -2.41
CA GLY A 379 17.85 3.45 -1.50
C GLY A 379 17.43 2.53 -0.34
N LEU A 380 18.40 1.78 0.19
CA LEU A 380 18.15 0.75 1.21
C LEU A 380 17.62 1.30 2.54
N VAL A 381 18.13 2.44 3.02
CA VAL A 381 17.72 3.01 4.32
C VAL A 381 16.27 3.48 4.26
N SER A 382 15.90 4.19 3.19
CA SER A 382 14.52 4.61 2.92
C SER A 382 13.62 3.39 2.81
N TRP A 383 14.06 2.35 2.10
CA TRP A 383 13.31 1.11 1.94
C TRP A 383 13.08 0.38 3.26
N GLY A 384 14.10 0.22 4.09
CA GLY A 384 13.98 -0.39 5.42
C GLY A 384 13.05 0.41 6.33
N THR A 385 13.15 1.75 6.31
CA THR A 385 12.25 2.64 7.06
C THR A 385 10.80 2.50 6.60
N LEU A 386 10.59 2.43 5.29
CA LEU A 386 9.30 2.23 4.67
C LEU A 386 8.70 0.86 5.04
N ILE A 387 9.51 -0.21 5.02
CA ILE A 387 9.08 -1.55 5.45
C ILE A 387 8.58 -1.50 6.88
N VAL A 388 9.37 -0.95 7.81
CA VAL A 388 8.98 -0.88 9.22
C VAL A 388 7.72 -0.04 9.40
N TYR A 389 7.67 1.14 8.76
CA TYR A 389 6.53 2.04 8.85
C TYR A 389 5.26 1.38 8.34
N ARG A 390 5.25 0.88 7.09
CA ARG A 390 4.05 0.30 6.48
C ARG A 390 3.65 -1.01 7.14
N SER A 391 4.60 -1.89 7.47
CA SER A 391 4.27 -3.16 8.13
C SER A 391 3.59 -2.94 9.49
N LEU A 392 3.96 -1.91 10.24
CA LEU A 392 3.29 -1.54 11.49
C LEU A 392 1.98 -0.78 11.25
N PHE A 393 2.09 0.40 10.64
CA PHE A 393 1.02 1.39 10.60
C PHE A 393 -0.04 1.09 9.54
N ASN A 394 0.38 0.68 8.34
CA ASN A 394 -0.55 0.33 7.25
C ASN A 394 -1.37 -0.91 7.62
N THR A 395 -0.73 -1.91 8.23
CA THR A 395 -1.42 -3.11 8.70
C THR A 395 -2.47 -2.81 9.77
N LEU A 396 -2.15 -1.95 10.74
CA LEU A 396 -3.12 -1.48 11.74
C LEU A 396 -4.30 -0.76 11.08
N ALA A 397 -4.02 0.13 10.12
CA ALA A 397 -5.03 0.90 9.42
C ALA A 397 -6.00 -0.01 8.65
N HIS A 398 -5.50 -0.90 7.78
CA HIS A 398 -6.33 -1.85 7.05
C HIS A 398 -7.13 -2.76 7.99
N GLY A 399 -6.51 -3.24 9.06
CA GLY A 399 -7.21 -3.99 10.10
C GLY A 399 -8.39 -3.20 10.65
N CYS A 400 -8.19 -1.93 11.01
CA CYS A 400 -9.26 -1.07 11.54
C CYS A 400 -10.37 -0.78 10.52
N PHE A 401 -10.05 -0.57 9.25
CA PHE A 401 -11.05 -0.30 8.20
C PHE A 401 -12.01 -1.48 8.05
N THR A 402 -11.47 -2.67 7.84
CA THR A 402 -12.29 -3.87 7.65
C THR A 402 -12.96 -4.31 8.95
N ALA A 403 -12.34 -4.05 10.10
CA ALA A 403 -12.97 -4.22 11.41
C ALA A 403 -14.23 -3.35 11.56
N ALA A 404 -14.33 -2.16 10.95
CA ALA A 404 -15.55 -1.36 10.97
C ALA A 404 -16.73 -2.07 10.27
N ILE A 405 -16.48 -2.72 9.13
CA ILE A 405 -17.49 -3.52 8.41
C ILE A 405 -17.98 -4.66 9.30
N SER A 406 -17.03 -5.44 9.80
CA SER A 406 -17.30 -6.66 10.54
C SER A 406 -17.95 -6.37 11.91
N THR A 407 -17.44 -5.39 12.65
CA THR A 407 -18.05 -4.95 13.91
C THR A 407 -19.51 -4.53 13.73
N THR A 408 -19.81 -3.80 12.64
CA THR A 408 -21.19 -3.36 12.35
C THR A 408 -22.13 -4.56 12.17
N ILE A 409 -21.70 -5.60 11.47
CA ILE A 409 -22.46 -6.85 11.33
C ILE A 409 -22.57 -7.59 12.68
N GLY A 410 -21.46 -7.70 13.42
CA GLY A 410 -21.37 -8.40 14.71
C GLY A 410 -22.25 -7.78 15.79
N TYR A 411 -22.28 -6.46 15.85
CA TYR A 411 -23.15 -5.71 16.75
C TYR A 411 -24.63 -6.01 16.49
N ILE A 412 -25.08 -5.92 15.24
CA ILE A 412 -26.48 -6.19 14.89
C ILE A 412 -26.83 -7.67 15.13
N ARG A 413 -25.88 -8.60 14.92
CA ARG A 413 -26.03 -10.03 15.22
C ARG A 413 -26.26 -10.30 16.71
N GLY A 414 -25.57 -9.54 17.57
CA GLY A 414 -25.68 -9.58 19.02
C GLY A 414 -27.03 -9.07 19.56
N VAL A 415 -27.74 -8.25 18.80
CA VAL A 415 -29.06 -7.70 19.20
C VAL A 415 -30.18 -8.67 18.79
N PRO A 416 -30.89 -9.33 19.73
CA PRO A 416 -31.82 -10.41 19.39
C PRO A 416 -32.94 -10.00 18.42
N LYS A 417 -33.48 -8.79 18.57
CA LYS A 417 -34.56 -8.26 17.70
C LYS A 417 -34.09 -7.93 16.28
N LEU A 418 -32.80 -7.66 16.10
CA LEU A 418 -32.22 -7.22 14.82
C LEU A 418 -31.35 -8.29 14.15
N ARG A 419 -31.11 -9.43 14.81
CA ARG A 419 -30.24 -10.51 14.34
C ARG A 419 -30.51 -10.96 12.90
N LYS A 420 -31.78 -11.01 12.49
CA LYS A 420 -32.19 -11.36 11.11
C LYS A 420 -31.74 -10.36 10.04
N PHE A 421 -31.42 -9.13 10.45
CA PHE A 421 -30.94 -8.05 9.60
C PHE A 421 -29.42 -7.84 9.68
N ALA A 422 -28.69 -8.67 10.43
CA ALA A 422 -27.25 -8.49 10.66
C ALA A 422 -26.45 -8.35 9.36
N ARG A 423 -26.77 -9.16 8.34
CA ARG A 423 -26.09 -9.12 7.03
C ARG A 423 -26.40 -7.86 6.21
N LEU A 424 -27.54 -7.20 6.45
CA LEU A 424 -27.84 -5.90 5.82
C LEU A 424 -26.95 -4.79 6.37
N ALA A 425 -26.37 -4.97 7.55
CA ALA A 425 -25.42 -4.04 8.15
C ALA A 425 -24.07 -3.99 7.39
N PHE A 426 -23.87 -4.89 6.42
CA PHE A 426 -22.76 -4.85 5.47
C PHE A 426 -22.68 -3.53 4.70
N VAL A 427 -23.80 -3.03 4.18
CA VAL A 427 -23.83 -1.81 3.36
C VAL A 427 -23.33 -0.56 4.13
N PRO A 428 -23.89 -0.21 5.30
CA PRO A 428 -23.37 0.90 6.08
C PRO A 428 -21.96 0.64 6.62
N GLY A 429 -21.60 -0.62 6.90
CA GLY A 429 -20.25 -1.00 7.32
C GLY A 429 -19.20 -0.73 6.23
N VAL A 430 -19.45 -1.16 5.00
CA VAL A 430 -18.59 -0.87 3.84
C VAL A 430 -18.50 0.63 3.60
N PHE A 431 -19.62 1.34 3.61
CA PHE A 431 -19.61 2.79 3.43
C PHE A 431 -18.70 3.50 4.45
N LEU A 432 -18.81 3.13 5.73
CA LEU A 432 -17.96 3.67 6.78
C LEU A 432 -16.48 3.34 6.55
N ALA A 433 -16.17 2.08 6.22
CA ALA A 433 -14.79 1.64 5.96
C ALA A 433 -14.17 2.39 4.78
N VAL A 434 -14.90 2.54 3.68
CA VAL A 434 -14.47 3.29 2.49
C VAL A 434 -14.18 4.74 2.85
N VAL A 435 -15.07 5.42 3.58
CA VAL A 435 -14.86 6.81 3.98
C VAL A 435 -13.60 6.96 4.84
N ILE A 436 -13.40 6.09 5.84
CA ILE A 436 -12.24 6.15 6.71
C ILE A 436 -10.95 5.88 5.91
N HIS A 437 -10.98 4.88 5.02
CA HIS A 437 -9.84 4.52 4.19
C HIS A 437 -9.50 5.62 3.17
N SER A 438 -10.50 6.24 2.53
CA SER A 438 -10.29 7.42 1.68
C SER A 438 -9.62 8.57 2.43
N ILE A 439 -10.05 8.85 3.68
CA ILE A 439 -9.40 9.85 4.53
C ILE A 439 -7.94 9.47 4.83
N PHE A 440 -7.66 8.20 5.06
CA PHE A 440 -6.31 7.69 5.25
C PHE A 440 -5.43 7.93 4.01
N ASN A 441 -5.91 7.59 2.81
CA ASN A 441 -5.15 7.81 1.58
C ASN A 441 -4.93 9.31 1.31
N ILE A 442 -5.93 10.15 1.55
CA ILE A 442 -5.78 11.61 1.46
C ILE A 442 -4.72 12.11 2.47
N SER A 443 -4.73 11.60 3.71
CA SER A 443 -3.74 11.99 4.72
C SER A 443 -2.32 11.57 4.33
N ALA A 444 -2.15 10.39 3.73
CA ALA A 444 -0.86 9.90 3.26
C ALA A 444 -0.33 10.73 2.07
N LEU A 445 -1.21 11.11 1.14
CA LEU A 445 -0.85 12.02 0.04
C LEU A 445 -0.43 13.39 0.58
N ALA A 446 -1.20 13.96 1.52
CA ALA A 446 -0.87 15.24 2.15
C ALA A 446 0.50 15.20 2.85
N ASP A 447 0.78 14.13 3.59
CA ASP A 447 2.08 13.88 4.22
C ASP A 447 3.21 13.80 3.19
N GLY A 448 3.00 13.11 2.06
CA GLY A 448 3.94 13.06 0.95
C GLY A 448 4.28 14.45 0.39
N PHE A 449 3.27 15.31 0.21
CA PHE A 449 3.48 16.68 -0.29
C PHE A 449 4.23 17.56 0.71
N VAL A 450 3.86 17.54 1.99
CA VAL A 450 4.49 18.36 3.03
C VAL A 450 5.96 17.98 3.21
N VAL A 451 6.28 16.68 3.15
CA VAL A 451 7.67 16.19 3.22
C VAL A 451 8.45 16.57 1.95
N ALA A 452 7.85 16.42 0.76
CA ALA A 452 8.49 16.78 -0.50
C ALA A 452 8.84 18.28 -0.58
N ASN A 453 7.96 19.15 -0.07
CA ASN A 453 8.18 20.59 -0.03
C ASN A 453 9.06 21.06 1.15
N ARG A 454 9.63 20.12 1.93
CA ARG A 454 10.46 20.40 3.12
C ARG A 454 9.73 21.24 4.19
N GLU A 455 8.40 21.24 4.19
CA GLU A 455 7.58 21.94 5.19
C GLU A 455 7.54 21.18 6.53
N ALA A 456 7.73 19.86 6.48
CA ALA A 456 7.97 19.02 7.66
C ALA A 456 9.05 17.98 7.36
N LEU A 457 9.76 17.56 8.42
CA LEU A 457 10.80 16.53 8.35
C LEU A 457 10.25 15.10 8.52
N PHE A 458 8.98 14.96 8.87
CA PHE A 458 8.35 13.67 9.18
C PHE A 458 6.85 13.69 8.86
N PHE A 459 6.27 12.50 8.69
CA PHE A 459 4.83 12.30 8.50
C PHE A 459 4.05 12.69 9.77
N VAL A 460 3.00 13.50 9.61
CA VAL A 460 2.20 14.02 10.73
C VAL A 460 0.75 13.57 10.62
N PHE A 461 0.13 13.70 9.45
CA PHE A 461 -1.31 13.48 9.30
C PHE A 461 -1.67 11.99 9.41
N ASN A 462 -0.91 11.14 8.72
CA ASN A 462 -1.16 9.71 8.64
C ASN A 462 -0.93 9.01 9.99
N PRO A 463 0.18 9.24 10.73
CA PRO A 463 0.36 8.66 12.07
C PRO A 463 -0.72 9.10 13.06
N MET A 464 -1.14 10.37 13.03
CA MET A 464 -2.18 10.88 13.94
C MET A 464 -3.53 10.21 13.68
N LEU A 465 -3.89 10.00 12.41
CA LEU A 465 -5.09 9.26 12.06
C LEU A 465 -5.02 7.82 12.56
N ILE A 466 -3.87 7.15 12.44
CA ILE A 466 -3.69 5.78 12.92
C ILE A 466 -3.81 5.68 14.43
N ILE A 467 -3.22 6.63 15.17
CA ILE A 467 -3.38 6.69 16.64
C ILE A 467 -4.86 6.80 17.00
N LEU A 468 -5.63 7.65 16.30
CA LEU A 468 -7.07 7.78 16.51
C LEU A 468 -7.81 6.47 16.18
N LEU A 469 -7.49 5.82 15.07
CA LEU A 469 -8.10 4.54 14.68
C LEU A 469 -7.82 3.45 15.70
N VAL A 470 -6.59 3.35 16.18
CA VAL A 470 -6.20 2.40 17.21
C VAL A 470 -6.93 2.68 18.52
N ALA A 471 -7.04 3.95 18.93
CA ALA A 471 -7.80 4.33 20.13
C ALA A 471 -9.28 3.95 19.99
N MET A 472 -9.90 4.20 18.84
CA MET A 472 -11.26 3.78 18.55
C MET A 472 -11.41 2.26 18.55
N PHE A 473 -10.47 1.53 17.93
CA PHE A 473 -10.45 0.08 17.91
C PHE A 473 -10.41 -0.49 19.33
N PHE A 474 -9.52 0.01 20.19
CA PHE A 474 -9.44 -0.42 21.58
C PHE A 474 -10.69 -0.06 22.40
N LEU A 475 -11.30 1.10 22.15
CA LEU A 475 -12.57 1.46 22.78
C LEU A 475 -13.68 0.45 22.40
N VAL A 476 -13.78 0.09 21.12
CA VAL A 476 -14.73 -0.91 20.65
C VAL A 476 -14.40 -2.30 21.22
N LEU A 477 -13.13 -2.69 21.26
CA LEU A 477 -12.67 -3.94 21.85
C LEU A 477 -13.09 -4.05 23.32
N VAL A 478 -12.81 -3.02 24.13
CA VAL A 478 -13.16 -2.99 25.55
C VAL A 478 -14.67 -3.06 25.75
N THR A 479 -15.45 -2.29 24.98
CA THR A 479 -16.91 -2.29 25.08
C THR A 479 -17.51 -3.62 24.64
N ALA A 480 -16.97 -4.25 23.59
CA ALA A 480 -17.38 -5.58 23.12
C ALA A 480 -17.11 -6.68 24.17
N VAL A 481 -15.92 -6.68 24.79
CA VAL A 481 -15.57 -7.61 25.88
C VAL A 481 -16.50 -7.44 27.08
N ILE A 482 -16.83 -6.19 27.45
CA ILE A 482 -17.76 -5.92 28.55
C ILE A 482 -19.16 -6.42 28.21
N ASP A 483 -19.65 -6.19 26.99
CA ASP A 483 -20.97 -6.66 26.57
C ASP A 483 -21.06 -8.19 26.56
N GLU A 484 -20.01 -8.86 26.07
CA GLU A 484 -19.96 -10.33 26.05
C GLU A 484 -19.99 -10.90 27.47
N LYS A 485 -19.19 -10.35 28.39
CA LYS A 485 -19.24 -10.76 29.81
C LYS A 485 -20.64 -10.58 30.41
N LYS A 486 -21.32 -9.48 30.10
CA LYS A 486 -22.71 -9.25 30.54
C LYS A 486 -23.69 -10.24 29.91
N ARG A 487 -23.49 -10.65 28.65
CA ARG A 487 -24.32 -11.66 27.98
C ARG A 487 -24.17 -13.02 28.66
N ARG A 488 -22.95 -13.46 28.96
CA ARG A 488 -22.70 -14.73 29.66
C ARG A 488 -23.34 -14.79 31.05
N VAL A 489 -23.21 -13.72 31.84
CA VAL A 489 -23.85 -13.65 33.17
C VAL A 489 -25.37 -13.74 33.05
N ARG A 490 -25.98 -13.04 32.09
CA ARG A 490 -27.43 -13.11 31.85
C ARG A 490 -27.88 -14.51 31.44
N GLN A 491 -27.11 -15.17 30.58
CA GLN A 491 -27.40 -16.53 30.14
C GLN A 491 -27.29 -17.54 31.29
N ALA A 492 -26.23 -17.47 32.09
CA ALA A 492 -26.06 -18.33 33.26
C ALA A 492 -27.19 -18.14 34.30
N ALA A 493 -27.62 -16.89 34.53
CA ALA A 493 -28.74 -16.58 35.41
C ALA A 493 -30.06 -17.16 34.88
N TYR A 494 -30.32 -17.04 33.57
CA TYR A 494 -31.50 -17.61 32.92
C TYR A 494 -31.52 -19.15 33.01
N GLU A 495 -30.42 -19.81 32.70
CA GLU A 495 -30.30 -21.28 32.80
C GLU A 495 -30.43 -21.76 34.25
N SER A 496 -29.94 -21.00 35.22
CA SER A 496 -30.10 -21.31 36.65
C SER A 496 -31.56 -21.17 37.08
N ALA A 497 -32.25 -20.11 36.63
CA ALA A 497 -33.68 -19.92 36.90
C ALA A 497 -34.54 -21.02 36.26
N GLN A 498 -34.22 -21.45 35.04
CA GLN A 498 -34.90 -22.59 34.40
C GLN A 498 -34.69 -23.90 35.16
N ARG A 499 -33.47 -24.16 35.65
CA ARG A 499 -33.16 -25.35 36.47
C ARG A 499 -33.86 -25.34 37.82
N GLN A 500 -34.13 -24.17 38.40
CA GLN A 500 -34.88 -24.04 39.66
C GLN A 500 -36.39 -24.18 39.47
N ALA A 501 -36.89 -23.93 38.27
CA ALA A 501 -38.31 -24.04 37.92
C ALA A 501 -38.73 -25.46 37.48
N GLN A 502 -37.75 -26.32 37.19
CA GLN A 502 -37.91 -27.77 36.95
C GLN A 502 -37.71 -28.54 38.24
#